data_AF-A0A1V9YJ82-F1
#
_entry.id   AF-A0A1V9YJ82-F1
#
_cell.length_a   1.000
_cell.length_b   1.000
_cell.length_c   1.000
_cell.angle_alpha   90.00
_cell.angle_beta   90.00
_cell.angle_gamma   90.00
#
_symmetry.space_group_name_H-M   'P 1'
#
loop_
_entity.id
_entity.type
_entity.pdbx_description
1 polymer ?
#
loop_
_entity_poly.entity_id
_entity_poly.type
_entity_poly.pdbx_seq_one_letter_code
_entity_poly.pdbx_strand_id
1 'polypeptide(L)'
;MHPVRMHMETEDAADLVTKDTHAATSAMFAATQRRRRRRRDVERSTTESEDAEDEGGADDEDELEEKTQEDPEEDETLAQMERRLRPGASDISLASELLHGSESWQGAKATNEDRVSHVLDMLPGPAFAIFDGHGGASSADFLVRNLLKNISASMRQRGLPEPQIKDLLSGKHADRLKDLRRKTEVLQYQQEQLEELLESDKKMDMYEISLMPSVYQDVLQTLADGQVAVELEERAQAERIAKVERVYSQCVEKELFQKAMVEGFLFSDDELLRKQFTDGSTGLVAWFAGFRPEWLRLILANVGDCRAVMCRNGKAVALTQDHKPNRPDESARIKRAGGYIGTVGGIPRVCSAAGAGVSMSSNTKTTYLSVSRAFGDRSLKVPSNVVCAEPEVRVVDIDAADTFLVLACDGIWDVLTNQDVVDIGLENFGHPKKAADAIVKKAYTAQSKDNLSVVVIFFGWQTETAAAQWTARQAERVLAATPSTKAPVALEEEAGLDMFSM
;
A
#
# COMPACT_ATOMS: atom_id res chain seq x y z
N MET A 1 -17.07 -48.13 57.25
CA MET A 1 -16.07 -48.26 56.17
C MET A 1 -16.65 -47.70 54.89
N HIS A 2 -15.82 -47.02 54.09
CA HIS A 2 -16.04 -46.47 52.74
C HIS A 2 -17.28 -45.57 52.45
N PRO A 3 -17.05 -44.31 51.99
CA PRO A 3 -18.07 -43.55 51.28
C PRO A 3 -18.14 -43.95 49.80
N VAL A 4 -19.33 -43.83 49.21
CA VAL A 4 -19.58 -44.07 47.78
C VAL A 4 -19.03 -42.92 46.95
N ARG A 5 -18.27 -43.24 45.89
CA ARG A 5 -17.69 -42.27 44.96
C ARG A 5 -18.57 -42.16 43.73
N MET A 6 -19.30 -41.06 43.57
CA MET A 6 -19.96 -40.74 42.29
C MET A 6 -18.89 -40.28 41.29
N HIS A 7 -18.91 -40.85 40.09
CA HIS A 7 -18.24 -40.27 38.92
C HIS A 7 -19.21 -39.30 38.25
N MET A 8 -18.77 -38.04 38.08
CA MET A 8 -19.33 -37.17 37.05
C MET A 8 -18.40 -37.24 35.85
N GLU A 9 -18.94 -37.64 34.70
CA GLU A 9 -18.30 -37.44 33.40
C GLU A 9 -18.60 -36.02 32.94
N THR A 10 -17.57 -35.29 32.52
CA THR A 10 -17.71 -33.98 31.87
C THR A 10 -17.40 -34.15 30.39
N GLU A 11 -18.44 -34.24 29.56
CA GLU A 11 -18.28 -34.18 28.10
C GLU A 11 -18.09 -32.73 27.61
N ASP A 12 -17.30 -32.57 26.56
CA ASP A 12 -16.78 -31.28 26.12
C ASP A 12 -17.81 -30.37 25.44
N ALA A 13 -17.93 -29.13 25.96
CA ALA A 13 -18.75 -28.08 25.36
C ALA A 13 -18.17 -27.46 24.06
N ALA A 14 -17.10 -28.04 23.50
CA ALA A 14 -16.39 -27.50 22.34
C ALA A 14 -17.01 -27.88 20.98
N ASP A 15 -17.75 -28.99 20.91
CA ASP A 15 -18.11 -29.64 19.63
C ASP A 15 -19.50 -29.24 19.05
N LEU A 16 -20.16 -28.26 19.68
CA LEU A 16 -21.45 -27.70 19.27
C LEU A 16 -21.32 -26.40 18.45
N VAL A 17 -20.22 -25.65 18.57
CA VAL A 17 -20.04 -24.35 17.90
C VAL A 17 -19.56 -24.48 16.44
N THR A 18 -18.99 -25.64 16.06
CA THR A 18 -18.39 -25.88 14.74
C THR A 18 -19.39 -26.38 13.69
N LYS A 19 -20.53 -26.96 14.09
CA LYS A 19 -21.51 -27.55 13.15
C LYS A 19 -22.49 -26.51 12.60
N ASP A 20 -22.90 -25.52 13.39
CA ASP A 20 -23.83 -24.47 12.96
C ASP A 20 -23.20 -23.46 11.99
N THR A 21 -21.90 -23.18 12.10
CA THR A 21 -21.18 -22.27 11.19
C THR A 21 -21.02 -22.83 9.77
N HIS A 22 -20.82 -24.15 9.64
CA HIS A 22 -20.80 -24.82 8.34
C HIS A 22 -22.18 -24.86 7.67
N ALA A 23 -23.25 -25.07 8.43
CA ALA A 23 -24.63 -25.06 7.92
C ALA A 23 -25.03 -23.67 7.39
N ALA A 24 -24.73 -22.60 8.14
CA ALA A 24 -25.02 -21.23 7.74
C ALA A 24 -24.30 -20.80 6.45
N THR A 25 -23.01 -21.12 6.33
CA THR A 25 -22.19 -20.81 5.16
C THR A 25 -22.70 -21.50 3.89
N SER A 26 -23.08 -22.78 4.00
CA SER A 26 -23.63 -23.55 2.87
C SER A 26 -24.99 -23.03 2.39
N ALA A 27 -25.85 -22.57 3.32
CA ALA A 27 -27.14 -21.97 3.00
C ALA A 27 -27.01 -20.63 2.24
N MET A 28 -26.07 -19.76 2.64
CA MET A 28 -25.79 -18.51 1.91
C MET A 28 -25.26 -18.75 0.49
N PHE A 29 -24.43 -19.77 0.30
CA PHE A 29 -23.90 -20.12 -1.02
C PHE A 29 -25.03 -20.56 -1.98
N ALA A 30 -25.96 -21.39 -1.50
CA ALA A 30 -27.13 -21.82 -2.27
C ALA A 30 -28.09 -20.67 -2.63
N ALA A 31 -28.31 -19.72 -1.71
CA ALA A 31 -29.12 -18.53 -1.97
C ALA A 31 -28.50 -17.62 -3.06
N THR A 32 -27.17 -17.46 -3.03
CA THR A 32 -26.42 -16.67 -4.01
C THR A 32 -26.47 -17.27 -5.41
N GLN A 33 -26.37 -18.60 -5.55
CA GLN A 33 -26.52 -19.26 -6.85
C GLN A 33 -27.93 -19.12 -7.44
N ARG A 34 -28.99 -19.16 -6.61
CA ARG A 34 -30.38 -18.94 -7.07
C ARG A 34 -30.60 -17.51 -7.59
N ARG A 35 -29.99 -16.48 -6.97
CA ARG A 35 -30.01 -15.10 -7.50
C ARG A 35 -29.24 -14.95 -8.82
N ARG A 36 -28.11 -15.67 -8.99
CA ARG A 36 -27.31 -15.61 -10.24
C ARG A 36 -28.02 -16.24 -11.45
N ARG A 37 -28.81 -17.30 -11.29
CA ARG A 37 -29.62 -17.86 -12.41
C ARG A 37 -30.65 -16.85 -12.92
N ARG A 38 -31.49 -16.31 -12.03
CA ARG A 38 -32.50 -15.29 -12.38
C ARG A 38 -31.97 -14.05 -13.08
N ARG A 39 -30.67 -13.72 -12.96
CA ARG A 39 -30.07 -12.57 -13.65
C ARG A 39 -29.68 -12.90 -15.10
N ARG A 40 -29.13 -14.11 -15.35
CA ARG A 40 -28.85 -14.59 -16.72
C ARG A 40 -30.12 -14.78 -17.55
N ASP A 41 -31.20 -15.21 -16.90
CA ASP A 41 -32.49 -15.42 -17.56
C ASP A 41 -33.12 -14.08 -18.03
N VAL A 42 -32.65 -12.93 -17.50
CA VAL A 42 -33.06 -11.57 -17.92
C VAL A 42 -32.08 -10.98 -18.95
N GLU A 43 -30.78 -11.20 -18.79
CA GLU A 43 -29.76 -10.72 -19.76
C GLU A 43 -29.85 -11.45 -21.11
N ARG A 44 -30.42 -12.67 -21.15
CA ARG A 44 -30.64 -13.43 -22.40
C ARG A 44 -31.85 -12.97 -23.21
N SER A 45 -32.74 -12.12 -22.66
CA SER A 45 -33.91 -11.60 -23.39
C SER A 45 -33.69 -10.22 -24.01
N THR A 46 -32.45 -9.71 -24.06
CA THR A 46 -32.15 -8.32 -24.46
C THR A 46 -31.10 -8.19 -25.57
N THR A 47 -30.78 -9.26 -26.30
CA THR A 47 -29.79 -9.23 -27.39
C THR A 47 -30.24 -10.07 -28.61
N GLU A 48 -31.27 -9.61 -29.31
CA GLU A 48 -31.61 -10.04 -30.68
C GLU A 48 -32.13 -8.82 -31.48
N SER A 49 -31.23 -7.96 -31.95
CA SER A 49 -31.42 -7.05 -33.10
C SER A 49 -30.15 -6.26 -33.42
N GLU A 50 -29.86 -6.12 -34.73
CA GLU A 50 -28.96 -5.14 -35.39
C GLU A 50 -27.60 -5.64 -35.93
N ASP A 51 -27.71 -6.43 -37.00
CA ASP A 51 -26.91 -6.41 -38.23
C ASP A 51 -27.11 -5.06 -39.00
N ALA A 52 -26.29 -4.53 -39.94
CA ALA A 52 -24.91 -4.79 -40.43
C ALA A 52 -24.46 -3.59 -41.34
N GLU A 53 -23.51 -3.80 -42.29
CA GLU A 53 -23.01 -2.86 -43.34
C GLU A 53 -22.05 -1.75 -42.84
N ASP A 54 -21.03 -1.25 -43.57
CA ASP A 54 -20.70 -1.30 -45.02
C ASP A 54 -19.15 -1.37 -45.27
N GLU A 55 -18.72 -1.62 -46.52
CA GLU A 55 -17.31 -1.76 -46.95
C GLU A 55 -16.61 -0.44 -47.36
N GLY A 56 -15.27 -0.45 -47.45
CA GLY A 56 -14.59 0.26 -48.57
C GLY A 56 -13.42 1.21 -48.28
N GLY A 57 -12.19 0.69 -48.41
CA GLY A 57 -11.22 1.24 -49.38
C GLY A 57 -10.22 2.35 -48.99
N ALA A 58 -9.15 2.36 -49.79
CA ALA A 58 -8.07 3.34 -49.96
C ALA A 58 -6.87 3.31 -48.97
N ASP A 59 -5.73 3.02 -49.57
CA ASP A 59 -4.36 3.19 -49.07
C ASP A 59 -4.03 4.67 -48.80
N ASP A 60 -3.13 4.94 -47.85
CA ASP A 60 -2.10 5.98 -47.99
C ASP A 60 -0.90 5.60 -47.10
N GLU A 61 0.30 5.58 -47.70
CA GLU A 61 1.57 5.42 -47.01
C GLU A 61 2.04 6.82 -46.57
N ASP A 62 2.37 7.03 -45.29
CA ASP A 62 2.99 8.27 -44.83
C ASP A 62 4.17 7.97 -43.89
N GLU A 63 5.27 8.70 -44.12
CA GLU A 63 6.59 8.39 -43.56
C GLU A 63 6.73 8.80 -42.08
N LEU A 64 7.42 7.96 -41.30
CA LEU A 64 7.73 8.24 -39.89
C LEU A 64 8.84 9.28 -39.76
N GLU A 65 8.50 10.57 -39.68
CA GLU A 65 9.43 11.60 -39.19
C GLU A 65 9.72 11.40 -37.70
N GLU A 66 10.91 10.89 -37.39
CA GLU A 66 11.45 10.69 -36.04
C GLU A 66 11.74 12.05 -35.36
N LYS A 67 10.73 12.63 -34.71
CA LYS A 67 10.91 13.83 -33.86
C LYS A 67 11.32 13.44 -32.45
N THR A 68 12.63 13.49 -32.19
CA THR A 68 13.19 13.52 -30.84
C THR A 68 12.69 14.77 -30.11
N GLN A 69 11.67 14.60 -29.29
CA GLN A 69 11.16 15.64 -28.42
C GLN A 69 11.96 15.61 -27.12
N GLU A 70 12.99 16.46 -27.03
CA GLU A 70 13.72 16.69 -25.78
C GLU A 70 12.75 17.38 -24.80
N ASP A 71 12.34 16.67 -23.75
CA ASP A 71 11.59 17.27 -22.64
C ASP A 71 12.48 18.34 -21.97
N PRO A 72 12.03 19.60 -21.88
CA PRO A 72 12.81 20.62 -21.18
C PRO A 72 12.80 20.33 -19.68
N GLU A 73 13.99 20.31 -19.07
CA GLU A 73 14.15 20.34 -17.61
C GLU A 73 13.60 21.68 -17.08
N GLU A 74 12.30 21.72 -16.76
CA GLU A 74 11.71 22.83 -16.00
C GLU A 74 12.17 22.75 -14.54
N ASP A 75 13.24 23.47 -14.24
CA ASP A 75 13.82 23.63 -12.90
C ASP A 75 12.82 24.38 -12.00
N GLU A 76 11.94 23.64 -11.32
CA GLU A 76 10.84 24.19 -10.52
C GLU A 76 11.40 25.04 -9.36
N THR A 77 11.05 26.34 -9.35
CA THR A 77 11.68 27.28 -8.43
C THR A 77 11.26 27.04 -6.98
N LEU A 78 12.17 27.31 -6.03
CA LEU A 78 11.89 27.18 -4.59
C LEU A 78 10.61 27.91 -4.15
N ALA A 79 10.30 29.05 -4.78
CA ALA A 79 9.08 29.83 -4.53
C ALA A 79 7.78 29.17 -5.04
N GLN A 80 7.85 28.27 -6.04
CA GLN A 80 6.72 27.42 -6.44
C GLN A 80 6.51 26.29 -5.42
N MET A 81 7.58 25.72 -4.87
CA MET A 81 7.51 24.75 -3.76
C MET A 81 6.91 25.41 -2.50
N GLU A 82 7.39 26.58 -2.10
CA GLU A 82 6.88 27.33 -0.94
C GLU A 82 5.39 27.71 -1.03
N ARG A 83 4.84 27.88 -2.24
CA ARG A 83 3.38 28.08 -2.42
C ARG A 83 2.55 26.85 -2.08
N ARG A 84 3.11 25.64 -2.20
CA ARG A 84 2.46 24.39 -1.78
C ARG A 84 2.59 24.16 -0.27
N LEU A 85 3.55 24.82 0.39
CA LEU A 85 3.94 24.60 1.79
C LEU A 85 3.23 25.52 2.80
N ARG A 86 2.21 26.30 2.42
CA ARG A 86 1.40 27.03 3.40
C ARG A 86 0.48 26.06 4.16
N PRO A 87 0.53 25.97 5.49
CA PRO A 87 -0.39 25.15 6.29
C PRO A 87 -1.76 25.84 6.42
N GLY A 88 -2.46 25.98 5.29
CA GLY A 88 -3.90 26.16 5.25
C GLY A 88 -4.54 24.79 5.08
N ALA A 89 -5.57 24.47 5.88
CA ALA A 89 -6.37 23.27 5.68
C ALA A 89 -7.20 23.42 4.38
N SER A 90 -6.61 23.02 3.25
CA SER A 90 -7.23 23.06 1.92
C SER A 90 -7.02 21.74 1.18
N ASP A 91 -8.08 20.93 1.18
CA ASP A 91 -8.37 19.79 0.31
C ASP A 91 -7.20 19.23 -0.51
N ILE A 92 -6.45 18.32 0.10
CA ILE A 92 -5.45 17.51 -0.60
C ILE A 92 -5.98 16.07 -0.67
N SER A 93 -6.17 15.56 -1.89
CA SER A 93 -6.43 14.14 -2.06
C SER A 93 -5.18 13.38 -1.64
N LEU A 94 -5.30 12.47 -0.67
CA LEU A 94 -4.21 11.58 -0.23
C LEU A 94 -3.45 10.94 -1.40
N ALA A 95 -4.14 10.60 -2.49
CA ALA A 95 -3.55 10.07 -3.72
C ALA A 95 -2.50 11.00 -4.35
N SER A 96 -2.65 12.32 -4.21
CA SER A 96 -1.73 13.33 -4.74
C SER A 96 -0.51 13.60 -3.85
N GLU A 97 -0.53 13.14 -2.58
CA GLU A 97 0.62 13.24 -1.67
C GLU A 97 1.42 11.94 -1.59
N LEU A 98 0.82 10.79 -1.92
CA LEU A 98 1.54 9.51 -2.04
C LEU A 98 2.30 9.46 -3.37
N LEU A 99 3.41 10.19 -3.44
CA LEU A 99 4.32 10.19 -4.59
C LEU A 99 4.92 8.79 -4.74
N HIS A 100 4.64 8.11 -5.86
CA HIS A 100 5.03 6.72 -6.04
C HIS A 100 5.68 6.46 -7.39
N GLY A 101 6.44 5.37 -7.46
CA GLY A 101 7.15 4.93 -8.64
C GLY A 101 7.53 3.46 -8.50
N SER A 102 7.63 2.76 -9.62
CA SER A 102 7.96 1.34 -9.64
C SER A 102 8.89 1.01 -10.80
N GLU A 103 9.64 -0.07 -10.63
CA GLU A 103 10.41 -0.70 -11.69
C GLU A 103 10.22 -2.23 -11.56
N SER A 104 10.19 -2.93 -12.68
CA SER A 104 10.00 -4.39 -12.75
C SER A 104 10.70 -4.94 -13.99
N TRP A 105 11.85 -5.56 -13.77
CA TRP A 105 12.74 -6.02 -14.83
C TRP A 105 13.09 -7.51 -14.68
N GLN A 106 13.23 -8.20 -15.81
CA GLN A 106 13.45 -9.65 -15.84
C GLN A 106 14.78 -10.10 -15.18
N GLY A 107 15.73 -9.18 -14.98
CA GLY A 107 17.03 -9.49 -14.41
C GLY A 107 17.79 -10.55 -15.22
N ALA A 108 18.29 -11.58 -14.54
CA ALA A 108 19.01 -12.69 -15.17
C ALA A 108 18.10 -13.85 -15.64
N LYS A 109 16.79 -13.79 -15.39
CA LYS A 109 15.83 -14.81 -15.85
C LYS A 109 15.47 -14.61 -17.33
N ALA A 110 14.96 -15.67 -17.96
CA ALA A 110 14.54 -15.64 -19.37
C ALA A 110 13.21 -14.88 -19.59
N THR A 111 12.42 -14.69 -18.53
CA THR A 111 11.10 -14.05 -18.54
C THR A 111 10.92 -13.26 -17.24
N ASN A 112 10.10 -12.21 -17.27
CA ASN A 112 9.62 -11.53 -16.07
C ASN A 112 8.27 -12.12 -15.62
N GLU A 113 8.27 -12.88 -14.54
CA GLU A 113 7.07 -13.48 -13.94
C GLU A 113 6.41 -12.53 -12.91
N ASP A 114 7.14 -11.50 -12.44
CA ASP A 114 6.64 -10.49 -11.50
C ASP A 114 5.57 -9.56 -12.10
N ARG A 115 4.68 -9.05 -11.25
CA ARG A 115 3.77 -7.94 -11.58
C ARG A 115 3.69 -6.94 -10.43
N VAL A 116 3.58 -5.66 -10.77
CA VAL A 116 3.23 -4.57 -9.85
C VAL A 116 1.85 -4.00 -10.18
N SER A 117 1.13 -3.50 -9.19
CA SER A 117 -0.17 -2.85 -9.34
C SER A 117 -0.29 -1.65 -8.43
N HIS A 118 -1.00 -0.62 -8.87
CA HIS A 118 -1.48 0.44 -8.00
C HIS A 118 -2.86 0.92 -8.46
N VAL A 119 -3.72 1.30 -7.52
CA VAL A 119 -5.01 1.93 -7.78
C VAL A 119 -5.20 3.06 -6.77
N LEU A 120 -5.17 4.29 -7.26
CA LEU A 120 -5.22 5.49 -6.42
C LEU A 120 -6.67 5.82 -6.00
N ASP A 121 -7.62 5.72 -6.94
CA ASP A 121 -9.03 6.05 -6.74
C ASP A 121 -9.88 4.88 -6.19
N MET A 122 -9.32 4.12 -5.26
CA MET A 122 -10.03 3.03 -4.57
C MET A 122 -10.41 3.44 -3.14
N LEU A 123 -11.43 2.81 -2.58
CA LEU A 123 -11.82 2.96 -1.17
C LEU A 123 -11.31 1.73 -0.39
N PRO A 124 -10.73 1.89 0.81
CA PRO A 124 -10.70 3.08 1.68
C PRO A 124 -9.70 4.20 1.34
N GLY A 125 -8.88 4.02 0.32
CA GLY A 125 -7.85 4.95 -0.18
C GLY A 125 -6.93 4.23 -1.17
N PRO A 126 -5.79 4.84 -1.56
CA PRO A 126 -4.84 4.27 -2.51
C PRO A 126 -4.33 2.88 -2.09
N ALA A 127 -4.22 1.98 -3.07
CA ALA A 127 -3.72 0.63 -2.88
C ALA A 127 -2.55 0.35 -3.82
N PHE A 128 -1.55 -0.37 -3.32
CA PHE A 128 -0.34 -0.80 -4.03
C PHE A 128 -0.15 -2.29 -3.82
N ALA A 129 0.35 -3.01 -4.81
CA ALA A 129 0.62 -4.43 -4.70
C ALA A 129 1.82 -4.86 -5.55
N ILE A 130 2.50 -5.90 -5.07
CA ILE A 130 3.54 -6.62 -5.81
C ILE A 130 3.28 -8.12 -5.73
N PHE A 131 3.52 -8.79 -6.85
CA PHE A 131 3.32 -10.21 -7.07
C PHE A 131 4.60 -10.76 -7.68
N ASP A 132 5.23 -11.72 -7.02
CA ASP A 132 6.37 -12.49 -7.53
C ASP A 132 5.80 -13.78 -8.12
N GLY A 133 6.07 -14.05 -9.40
CA GLY A 133 5.49 -15.18 -10.14
C GLY A 133 6.45 -16.35 -10.22
N HIS A 134 5.94 -17.58 -10.07
CA HIS A 134 6.80 -18.77 -10.16
C HIS A 134 6.23 -19.91 -11.00
N GLY A 135 7.04 -20.35 -11.97
CA GLY A 135 6.71 -21.46 -12.88
C GLY A 135 5.80 -21.04 -14.03
N GLY A 136 5.68 -19.73 -14.26
CA GLY A 136 4.77 -19.06 -15.19
C GLY A 136 4.20 -17.78 -14.58
N ALA A 137 3.86 -16.82 -15.43
CA ALA A 137 3.34 -15.52 -14.99
C ALA A 137 1.81 -15.48 -14.84
N SER A 138 1.07 -16.55 -15.18
CA SER A 138 -0.40 -16.54 -15.32
C SER A 138 -1.11 -16.21 -14.02
N SER A 139 -0.59 -16.72 -12.90
CA SER A 139 -1.06 -16.41 -11.55
C SER A 139 -0.87 -14.94 -11.19
N ALA A 140 0.34 -14.37 -11.37
CA ALA A 140 0.59 -12.95 -11.13
C ALA A 140 -0.27 -12.05 -12.03
N ASP A 141 -0.39 -12.42 -13.32
CA ASP A 141 -1.28 -11.79 -14.31
C ASP A 141 -2.77 -11.85 -13.92
N PHE A 142 -3.21 -12.89 -13.22
CA PHE A 142 -4.57 -12.94 -12.69
C PHE A 142 -4.72 -12.01 -11.48
N LEU A 143 -3.77 -12.03 -10.54
CA LEU A 143 -3.83 -11.25 -9.30
C LEU A 143 -3.82 -9.75 -9.57
N VAL A 144 -2.92 -9.27 -10.43
CA VAL A 144 -2.79 -7.84 -10.81
C VAL A 144 -4.09 -7.25 -11.35
N ARG A 145 -4.96 -8.08 -11.96
CA ARG A 145 -6.25 -7.66 -12.53
C ARG A 145 -7.44 -7.80 -11.58
N ASN A 146 -7.34 -8.62 -10.53
CA ASN A 146 -8.51 -9.07 -9.74
C ASN A 146 -8.38 -8.90 -8.22
N LEU A 147 -7.19 -9.07 -7.61
CA LEU A 147 -7.06 -9.17 -6.15
C LEU A 147 -7.60 -7.94 -5.42
N LEU A 148 -7.19 -6.72 -5.81
CA LEU A 148 -7.66 -5.48 -5.20
C LEU A 148 -9.18 -5.28 -5.37
N LYS A 149 -9.75 -5.70 -6.51
CA LYS A 149 -11.20 -5.65 -6.76
C LYS A 149 -11.96 -6.62 -5.85
N ASN A 150 -11.42 -7.82 -5.64
CA ASN A 150 -12.00 -8.85 -4.78
C ASN A 150 -11.94 -8.44 -3.30
N ILE A 151 -10.83 -7.88 -2.84
CA ILE A 151 -10.72 -7.28 -1.51
C ILE A 151 -11.72 -6.11 -1.34
N SER A 152 -11.80 -5.19 -2.30
CA SER A 152 -12.77 -4.08 -2.27
C SER A 152 -14.22 -4.59 -2.21
N ALA A 153 -14.54 -5.65 -2.95
CA ALA A 153 -15.85 -6.32 -2.88
C ALA A 153 -16.13 -6.95 -1.51
N SER A 154 -15.12 -7.53 -0.84
CA SER A 154 -15.24 -8.04 0.54
C SER A 154 -15.44 -6.91 1.54
N MET A 155 -14.73 -5.78 1.38
CA MET A 155 -14.92 -4.57 2.20
C MET A 155 -16.36 -4.03 2.10
N ARG A 156 -16.89 -3.90 0.88
CA ARG A 156 -18.29 -3.49 0.63
C ARG A 156 -19.30 -4.42 1.31
N GLN A 157 -19.11 -5.74 1.19
CA GLN A 157 -19.99 -6.75 1.81
C GLN A 157 -19.98 -6.68 3.35
N ARG A 158 -18.87 -6.23 3.95
CA ARG A 158 -18.71 -6.01 5.39
C ARG A 158 -19.26 -4.66 5.87
N GLY A 159 -19.88 -3.87 5.00
CA GLY A 159 -20.54 -2.62 5.35
C GLY A 159 -19.58 -1.43 5.53
N LEU A 160 -18.37 -1.48 4.97
CA LEU A 160 -17.54 -0.29 4.89
C LEU A 160 -18.24 0.76 4.00
N PRO A 161 -18.39 2.01 4.47
CA PRO A 161 -19.26 3.00 3.81
C PRO A 161 -18.64 3.51 2.51
N GLU A 162 -19.16 3.03 1.38
CA GLU A 162 -18.62 3.41 0.06
C GLU A 162 -19.05 4.81 -0.43
N PRO A 163 -20.36 5.19 -0.43
CA PRO A 163 -20.77 6.43 -1.10
C PRO A 163 -20.45 7.69 -0.28
N GLN A 164 -20.64 7.63 1.05
CA GLN A 164 -20.59 8.81 1.92
C GLN A 164 -19.23 9.51 1.91
N ILE A 165 -18.14 8.78 1.62
CA ILE A 165 -16.77 9.32 1.61
C ILE A 165 -16.50 10.02 0.28
N LYS A 166 -16.91 9.43 -0.84
CA LYS A 166 -16.79 10.07 -2.15
C LYS A 166 -17.65 11.34 -2.25
N ASP A 167 -18.79 11.37 -1.59
CA ASP A 167 -19.62 12.59 -1.48
C ASP A 167 -18.97 13.63 -0.55
N LEU A 168 -18.37 13.20 0.58
CA LEU A 168 -17.63 14.07 1.50
C LEU A 168 -16.42 14.76 0.86
N LEU A 169 -15.65 13.98 0.09
CA LEU A 169 -14.46 14.40 -0.64
C LEU A 169 -14.80 14.89 -2.05
N SER A 170 -16.09 15.02 -2.39
CA SER A 170 -16.47 15.52 -3.71
C SER A 170 -16.12 16.99 -3.82
N GLY A 171 -15.50 17.36 -4.94
CA GLY A 171 -15.03 18.73 -5.20
C GLY A 171 -16.09 19.80 -4.92
N LYS A 172 -17.39 19.50 -5.11
CA LYS A 172 -18.49 20.44 -4.89
C LYS A 172 -18.49 21.15 -3.52
N HIS A 173 -18.06 20.50 -2.44
CA HIS A 173 -17.97 21.16 -1.12
C HIS A 173 -16.68 21.98 -0.99
N ALA A 174 -15.54 21.44 -1.42
CA ALA A 174 -14.26 22.13 -1.48
C ALA A 174 -14.31 23.39 -2.36
N ASP A 175 -14.88 23.26 -3.57
CA ASP A 175 -15.11 24.32 -4.55
C ASP A 175 -16.01 25.43 -3.97
N ARG A 176 -17.06 25.06 -3.23
CA ARG A 176 -17.94 26.03 -2.56
C ARG A 176 -17.19 26.79 -1.47
N LEU A 177 -16.42 26.11 -0.63
CA LEU A 177 -15.63 26.76 0.42
C LEU A 177 -14.54 27.66 -0.20
N LYS A 178 -13.89 27.20 -1.28
CA LYS A 178 -12.89 27.96 -2.03
C LYS A 178 -13.46 29.20 -2.70
N ASP A 179 -14.67 29.12 -3.28
CA ASP A 179 -15.41 30.26 -3.84
C ASP A 179 -15.83 31.26 -2.75
N LEU A 180 -16.31 30.78 -1.60
CA LEU A 180 -16.63 31.62 -0.43
C LEU A 180 -15.40 32.34 0.12
N ARG A 181 -14.28 31.63 0.34
CA ARG A 181 -13.01 32.23 0.78
C ARG A 181 -12.51 33.28 -0.21
N ARG A 182 -12.48 32.97 -1.51
CA ARG A 182 -12.08 33.92 -2.56
C ARG A 182 -12.96 35.18 -2.61
N LYS A 183 -14.27 35.05 -2.40
CA LYS A 183 -15.19 36.20 -2.32
C LYS A 183 -14.92 37.06 -1.07
N THR A 184 -14.66 36.40 0.05
CA THR A 184 -14.32 37.07 1.33
C THR A 184 -12.99 37.83 1.21
N GLU A 185 -11.96 37.23 0.62
CA GLU A 185 -10.67 37.87 0.33
C GLU A 185 -10.82 39.14 -0.54
N VAL A 186 -11.65 39.09 -1.58
CA VAL A 186 -11.92 40.25 -2.44
C VAL A 186 -12.66 41.36 -1.68
N LEU A 187 -13.60 41.02 -0.80
CA LEU A 187 -14.31 41.99 0.04
C LEU A 187 -13.39 42.63 1.09
N GLN A 188 -12.45 41.87 1.67
CA GLN A 188 -11.42 42.40 2.58
C GLN A 188 -10.52 43.41 1.86
N TYR A 189 -10.03 43.08 0.66
CA TYR A 189 -9.25 44.02 -0.15
C TYR A 189 -10.05 45.30 -0.50
N GLN A 190 -11.34 45.18 -0.80
CA GLN A 190 -12.21 46.34 -1.05
C GLN A 190 -12.39 47.21 0.21
N GLN A 191 -12.49 46.60 1.40
CA GLN A 191 -12.52 47.33 2.67
C GLN A 191 -11.21 48.10 2.89
N GLU A 192 -10.05 47.45 2.76
CA GLU A 192 -8.73 48.08 2.92
C GLU A 192 -8.54 49.29 1.99
N GLN A 193 -8.98 49.17 0.73
CA GLN A 193 -8.93 50.28 -0.24
C GLN A 193 -9.90 51.43 0.08
N LEU A 194 -11.06 51.14 0.69
CA LEU A 194 -11.98 52.18 1.15
C LEU A 194 -11.44 52.91 2.39
N GLU A 195 -10.80 52.18 3.31
CA GLU A 195 -10.13 52.76 4.49
C GLU A 195 -8.95 53.65 4.06
N GLU A 196 -8.09 53.21 3.15
CA GLU A 196 -6.99 54.02 2.59
C GLU A 196 -7.51 55.29 1.89
N LEU A 197 -8.66 55.21 1.18
CA LEU A 197 -9.29 56.38 0.57
C LEU A 197 -9.84 57.36 1.62
N LEU A 198 -10.49 56.87 2.67
CA LEU A 198 -11.03 57.65 3.79
C LEU A 198 -9.93 58.35 4.61
N GLU A 199 -8.76 57.74 4.74
CA GLU A 199 -7.59 58.33 5.39
C GLU A 199 -6.82 59.31 4.49
N SER A 200 -6.97 59.22 3.17
CA SER A 200 -6.28 60.11 2.23
C SER A 200 -6.94 61.50 2.16
N ASP A 201 -6.16 62.55 2.41
CA ASP A 201 -6.60 63.97 2.40
C ASP A 201 -6.85 64.53 0.98
N LYS A 202 -7.38 63.69 0.09
CA LYS A 202 -7.74 64.03 -1.29
C LYS A 202 -9.16 64.61 -1.29
N LYS A 203 -9.34 65.74 -1.98
CA LYS A 203 -10.66 66.33 -2.23
C LYS A 203 -11.52 65.40 -3.09
N MET A 204 -12.25 64.48 -2.47
CA MET A 204 -13.39 63.80 -3.10
C MET A 204 -14.51 64.81 -3.40
N ASP A 205 -15.30 64.53 -4.43
CA ASP A 205 -16.37 65.43 -4.81
C ASP A 205 -17.58 65.28 -3.86
N MET A 206 -18.36 66.35 -3.68
CA MET A 206 -19.40 66.41 -2.63
C MET A 206 -20.49 65.33 -2.78
N TYR A 207 -20.66 64.79 -4.01
CA TYR A 207 -21.56 63.68 -4.31
C TYR A 207 -20.99 62.32 -3.89
N GLU A 208 -19.68 62.10 -4.02
CA GLU A 208 -19.02 60.85 -3.65
C GLU A 208 -18.99 60.69 -2.12
N ILE A 209 -18.70 61.78 -1.40
CA ILE A 209 -18.73 61.84 0.07
C ILE A 209 -20.12 61.45 0.62
N SER A 210 -21.20 61.76 -0.09
CA SER A 210 -22.56 61.39 0.34
C SER A 210 -22.91 59.91 0.11
N LEU A 211 -22.20 59.21 -0.79
CA LEU A 211 -22.42 57.80 -1.13
C LEU A 211 -21.45 56.86 -0.40
N MET A 212 -20.26 57.33 -0.06
CA MET A 212 -19.22 56.56 0.65
C MET A 212 -19.73 55.90 1.95
N PRO A 213 -20.48 56.56 2.87
CA PRO A 213 -20.94 55.92 4.10
C PRO A 213 -21.87 54.73 3.85
N SER A 214 -22.78 54.80 2.88
CA SER A 214 -23.66 53.67 2.54
C SER A 214 -22.88 52.55 1.86
N VAL A 215 -22.02 52.87 0.89
CA VAL A 215 -21.20 51.87 0.17
C VAL A 215 -20.26 51.13 1.13
N TYR A 216 -19.65 51.84 2.09
CA TYR A 216 -18.78 51.25 3.10
C TYR A 216 -19.56 50.35 4.08
N GLN A 217 -20.76 50.75 4.52
CA GLN A 217 -21.62 49.90 5.35
C GLN A 217 -22.10 48.65 4.60
N ASP A 218 -22.46 48.77 3.32
CA ASP A 218 -22.85 47.63 2.48
C ASP A 218 -21.69 46.63 2.30
N VAL A 219 -20.45 47.11 2.11
CA VAL A 219 -19.24 46.28 2.06
C VAL A 219 -18.99 45.57 3.39
N LEU A 220 -19.06 46.29 4.53
CA LEU A 220 -18.88 45.70 5.86
C LEU A 220 -19.93 44.61 6.16
N GLN A 221 -21.20 44.87 5.84
CA GLN A 221 -22.28 43.89 6.04
C GLN A 221 -22.07 42.65 5.15
N THR A 222 -21.75 42.85 3.87
CA THR A 222 -21.49 41.75 2.92
C THR A 222 -20.26 40.92 3.35
N LEU A 223 -19.23 41.57 3.88
CA LEU A 223 -18.05 40.88 4.42
C LEU A 223 -18.40 40.06 5.67
N ALA A 224 -19.16 40.63 6.61
CA ALA A 224 -19.61 39.90 7.80
C ALA A 224 -20.46 38.67 7.44
N ASP A 225 -21.40 38.83 6.51
CA ASP A 225 -22.22 37.72 6.00
C ASP A 225 -21.37 36.66 5.29
N GLY A 226 -20.34 37.07 4.55
CA GLY A 226 -19.35 36.19 3.91
C GLY A 226 -18.50 35.40 4.91
N GLN A 227 -18.02 36.05 5.97
CA GLN A 227 -17.27 35.40 7.05
C GLN A 227 -18.11 34.35 7.78
N VAL A 228 -19.37 34.69 8.13
CA VAL A 228 -20.32 33.73 8.74
C VAL A 228 -20.62 32.56 7.80
N ALA A 229 -20.74 32.80 6.49
CA ALA A 229 -20.97 31.74 5.50
C ALA A 229 -19.77 30.78 5.39
N VAL A 230 -18.52 31.28 5.49
CA VAL A 230 -17.30 30.46 5.55
C VAL A 230 -17.31 29.60 6.82
N GLU A 231 -17.49 30.21 8.00
CA GLU A 231 -17.48 29.48 9.29
C GLU A 231 -18.53 28.36 9.35
N LEU A 232 -19.74 28.60 8.82
CA LEU A 232 -20.80 27.60 8.78
C LEU A 232 -20.48 26.42 7.84
N GLU A 233 -19.87 26.65 6.67
CA GLU A 233 -19.49 25.56 5.77
C GLU A 233 -18.28 24.78 6.30
N GLU A 234 -17.29 25.46 6.91
CA GLU A 234 -16.14 24.81 7.58
C GLU A 234 -16.59 23.92 8.74
N ARG A 235 -17.51 24.41 9.59
CA ARG A 235 -18.11 23.61 10.65
C ARG A 235 -18.87 22.41 10.09
N ALA A 236 -19.67 22.61 9.03
CA ALA A 236 -20.39 21.51 8.39
C ALA A 236 -19.43 20.47 7.77
N GLN A 237 -18.27 20.90 7.22
CA GLN A 237 -17.22 20.01 6.74
C GLN A 237 -16.57 19.22 7.89
N ALA A 238 -16.27 19.87 9.01
CA ALA A 238 -15.71 19.21 10.20
C ALA A 238 -16.68 18.16 10.79
N GLU A 239 -17.98 18.48 10.91
CA GLU A 239 -19.00 17.54 11.38
C GLU A 239 -19.18 16.34 10.44
N ARG A 240 -19.08 16.56 9.12
CA ARG A 240 -19.04 15.49 8.11
C ARG A 240 -17.80 14.60 8.29
N ILE A 241 -16.61 15.20 8.40
CA ILE A 241 -15.33 14.48 8.57
C ILE A 241 -15.34 13.60 9.82
N ALA A 242 -15.72 14.15 10.98
CA ALA A 242 -15.80 13.43 12.24
C ALA A 242 -16.77 12.24 12.21
N LYS A 243 -17.79 12.28 11.34
CA LYS A 243 -18.69 11.14 11.11
C LYS A 243 -17.99 10.00 10.35
N VAL A 244 -17.17 10.29 9.33
CA VAL A 244 -16.41 9.27 8.59
C VAL A 244 -15.33 8.66 9.47
N GLU A 245 -14.58 9.49 10.20
CA GLU A 245 -13.55 9.04 11.15
C GLU A 245 -14.12 8.03 12.15
N ARG A 246 -15.27 8.34 12.76
CA ARG A 246 -15.96 7.42 13.68
C ARG A 246 -16.28 6.06 13.05
N VAL A 247 -16.65 6.01 11.77
CA VAL A 247 -16.90 4.73 11.09
C VAL A 247 -15.58 4.01 10.80
N TYR A 248 -14.53 4.72 10.39
CA TYR A 248 -13.20 4.12 10.16
C TYR A 248 -12.60 3.54 11.44
N SER A 249 -12.64 4.27 12.56
CA SER A 249 -12.24 3.76 13.87
C SER A 249 -12.99 2.48 14.22
N GLN A 250 -14.31 2.44 14.03
CA GLN A 250 -15.10 1.23 14.25
C GLN A 250 -14.75 0.07 13.29
N CYS A 251 -14.33 0.36 12.06
CA CYS A 251 -13.85 -0.65 11.12
C CYS A 251 -12.49 -1.25 11.56
N VAL A 252 -11.60 -0.44 12.14
CA VAL A 252 -10.35 -0.90 12.76
C VAL A 252 -10.62 -1.71 14.02
N GLU A 253 -11.42 -1.18 14.97
CA GLU A 253 -11.80 -1.84 16.22
C GLU A 253 -12.45 -3.22 16.02
N LYS A 254 -13.25 -3.37 14.96
CA LYS A 254 -13.93 -4.63 14.62
C LYS A 254 -13.12 -5.53 13.66
N GLU A 255 -11.91 -5.11 13.32
CA GLU A 255 -10.98 -5.78 12.40
C GLU A 255 -11.59 -6.05 11.01
N LEU A 256 -12.49 -5.17 10.54
CA LEU A 256 -13.20 -5.40 9.27
C LEU A 256 -12.25 -5.34 8.07
N PHE A 257 -11.21 -4.51 8.15
CA PHE A 257 -10.14 -4.45 7.15
C PHE A 257 -9.38 -5.78 7.08
N GLN A 258 -8.94 -6.33 8.22
CA GLN A 258 -8.21 -7.59 8.29
C GLN A 258 -9.05 -8.75 7.73
N LYS A 259 -10.32 -8.83 8.14
CA LYS A 259 -11.25 -9.87 7.67
C LYS A 259 -11.55 -9.73 6.17
N ALA A 260 -11.70 -8.51 5.65
CA ALA A 260 -11.88 -8.27 4.21
C ALA A 260 -10.64 -8.59 3.37
N MET A 261 -9.43 -8.33 3.88
CA MET A 261 -8.17 -8.74 3.26
C MET A 261 -8.09 -10.27 3.15
N VAL A 262 -8.29 -10.99 4.25
CA VAL A 262 -8.27 -12.47 4.27
C VAL A 262 -9.31 -13.04 3.28
N GLU A 263 -10.55 -12.55 3.30
CA GLU A 263 -11.58 -12.99 2.36
C GLU A 263 -11.24 -12.69 0.90
N GLY A 264 -10.73 -11.49 0.60
CA GLY A 264 -10.35 -11.10 -0.76
C GLY A 264 -9.20 -11.94 -1.31
N PHE A 265 -8.21 -12.28 -0.48
CA PHE A 265 -7.13 -13.21 -0.83
C PHE A 265 -7.66 -14.63 -1.06
N LEU A 266 -8.38 -15.22 -0.09
CA LEU A 266 -8.89 -16.59 -0.20
C LEU A 266 -9.88 -16.76 -1.37
N PHE A 267 -10.74 -15.77 -1.62
CA PHE A 267 -11.64 -15.77 -2.77
C PHE A 267 -10.87 -15.69 -4.10
N SER A 268 -9.84 -14.85 -4.19
CA SER A 268 -9.01 -14.73 -5.40
C SER A 268 -8.23 -16.02 -5.69
N ASP A 269 -7.75 -16.73 -4.67
CA ASP A 269 -7.11 -18.03 -4.82
C ASP A 269 -8.11 -19.10 -5.31
N ASP A 270 -9.31 -19.14 -4.75
CA ASP A 270 -10.39 -20.05 -5.18
C ASP A 270 -10.88 -19.75 -6.63
N GLU A 271 -10.84 -18.50 -7.09
CA GLU A 271 -11.04 -18.16 -8.50
C GLU A 271 -9.87 -18.63 -9.39
N LEU A 272 -8.63 -18.39 -8.97
CA LEU A 272 -7.42 -18.75 -9.71
C LEU A 272 -7.29 -20.28 -9.83
N LEU A 273 -7.54 -21.03 -8.75
CA LEU A 273 -7.54 -22.50 -8.76
C LEU A 273 -8.56 -23.09 -9.75
N ARG A 274 -9.68 -22.39 -10.05
CA ARG A 274 -10.64 -22.78 -11.09
C ARG A 274 -10.15 -22.52 -12.52
N LYS A 275 -9.17 -21.63 -12.72
CA LYS A 275 -8.50 -21.42 -14.02
C LYS A 275 -7.60 -22.58 -14.42
N GLN A 276 -7.26 -23.46 -13.47
CA GLN A 276 -6.38 -24.63 -13.69
C GLN A 276 -4.97 -24.26 -14.17
N PHE A 277 -4.47 -23.08 -13.80
CA PHE A 277 -3.07 -22.73 -13.97
C PHE A 277 -2.18 -23.68 -13.17
N THR A 278 -0.97 -23.93 -13.69
CA THR A 278 0.05 -24.80 -13.08
C THR A 278 1.18 -24.02 -12.41
N ASP A 279 1.16 -22.68 -12.54
CA ASP A 279 2.04 -21.76 -11.85
C ASP A 279 1.44 -21.33 -10.49
N GLY A 280 2.20 -20.51 -9.77
CA GLY A 280 1.77 -19.84 -8.56
C GLY A 280 2.34 -18.43 -8.50
N SER A 281 1.99 -17.70 -7.44
CA SER A 281 2.55 -16.38 -7.19
C SER A 281 2.44 -16.00 -5.73
N THR A 282 3.37 -15.18 -5.24
CA THR A 282 3.22 -14.46 -3.98
C THR A 282 2.16 -13.35 -4.13
N GLY A 283 1.92 -12.59 -3.06
CA GLY A 283 1.17 -11.35 -3.15
C GLY A 283 1.29 -10.53 -1.88
N LEU A 284 1.85 -9.34 -2.02
CA LEU A 284 1.96 -8.34 -0.98
C LEU A 284 1.13 -7.12 -1.37
N VAL A 285 0.13 -6.78 -0.56
CA VAL A 285 -0.74 -5.62 -0.73
C VAL A 285 -0.48 -4.61 0.38
N ALA A 286 -0.32 -3.35 0.03
CA ALA A 286 -0.30 -2.19 0.91
C ALA A 286 -1.48 -1.27 0.57
N TRP A 287 -2.39 -1.06 1.52
CA TRP A 287 -3.60 -0.29 1.31
C TRP A 287 -3.70 0.83 2.33
N PHE A 288 -3.70 2.06 1.85
CA PHE A 288 -3.86 3.25 2.66
C PHE A 288 -5.35 3.49 2.93
N ALA A 289 -5.71 3.62 4.21
CA ALA A 289 -7.07 3.85 4.67
C ALA A 289 -7.10 5.13 5.52
N GLY A 290 -7.80 6.14 5.01
CA GLY A 290 -7.88 7.47 5.60
C GLY A 290 -7.83 8.53 4.51
N PHE A 291 -7.99 9.79 4.90
CA PHE A 291 -8.03 10.94 4.00
C PHE A 291 -7.31 12.16 4.58
N ARG A 292 -6.59 11.99 5.70
CA ARG A 292 -5.68 12.96 6.31
C ARG A 292 -4.45 12.21 6.85
N PRO A 293 -3.22 12.75 6.76
CA PRO A 293 -2.00 12.08 7.21
C PRO A 293 -2.06 11.57 8.66
N GLU A 294 -2.59 12.36 9.60
CA GLU A 294 -2.63 12.04 11.03
C GLU A 294 -3.63 10.92 11.40
N TRP A 295 -4.54 10.58 10.49
CA TRP A 295 -5.47 9.45 10.63
C TRP A 295 -5.08 8.25 9.74
N LEU A 296 -4.04 8.40 8.93
CA LEU A 296 -3.69 7.48 7.87
C LEU A 296 -3.26 6.11 8.42
N ARG A 297 -4.02 5.08 8.05
CA ARG A 297 -3.71 3.68 8.39
C ARG A 297 -3.17 2.96 7.18
N LEU A 298 -2.06 2.27 7.36
CA LEU A 298 -1.47 1.37 6.37
C LEU A 298 -1.90 -0.07 6.70
N ILE A 299 -2.74 -0.66 5.84
CA ILE A 299 -3.16 -2.05 5.95
C ILE A 299 -2.27 -2.88 5.01
N LEU A 300 -1.45 -3.75 5.58
CA LEU A 300 -0.57 -4.66 4.85
C LEU A 300 -1.12 -6.08 4.89
N ALA A 301 -1.18 -6.76 3.76
CA ALA A 301 -1.54 -8.17 3.66
C ALA A 301 -0.50 -8.91 2.83
N ASN A 302 0.20 -9.90 3.42
CA ASN A 302 1.30 -10.63 2.77
C ASN A 302 1.01 -12.12 2.60
N VAL A 303 1.33 -12.66 1.43
CA VAL A 303 1.39 -14.09 1.10
C VAL A 303 2.70 -14.33 0.32
N GLY A 304 3.73 -14.86 0.98
CA GLY A 304 5.00 -15.20 0.35
C GLY A 304 6.17 -14.43 0.98
N ASP A 305 7.21 -14.20 0.21
CA ASP A 305 8.48 -13.60 0.59
C ASP A 305 8.78 -12.24 -0.08
N CYS A 306 7.83 -11.69 -0.83
CA CYS A 306 7.76 -10.23 -0.98
C CYS A 306 7.72 -9.55 0.40
N ARG A 307 8.41 -8.42 0.54
CA ARG A 307 8.54 -7.70 1.82
C ARG A 307 8.18 -6.22 1.70
N ALA A 308 7.50 -5.73 2.73
CA ALA A 308 7.25 -4.30 2.95
C ALA A 308 8.22 -3.75 4.00
N VAL A 309 8.92 -2.68 3.67
CA VAL A 309 9.88 -2.00 4.55
C VAL A 309 9.55 -0.51 4.60
N MET A 310 9.38 0.02 5.80
CA MET A 310 9.17 1.44 6.07
C MET A 310 10.51 2.11 6.42
N CYS A 311 10.73 3.32 5.93
CA CYS A 311 11.75 4.21 6.46
C CYS A 311 11.16 5.01 7.63
N ARG A 312 11.65 4.75 8.85
CA ARG A 312 11.26 5.47 10.08
C ARG A 312 12.51 5.98 10.79
N ASN A 313 12.60 7.29 11.04
CA ASN A 313 13.80 7.94 11.59
C ASN A 313 15.09 7.59 10.80
N GLY A 314 15.00 7.50 9.47
CA GLY A 314 16.09 7.13 8.57
C GLY A 314 16.48 5.65 8.59
N LYS A 315 15.78 4.82 9.38
CA LYS A 315 16.10 3.40 9.61
C LYS A 315 15.03 2.49 9.02
N ALA A 316 15.48 1.35 8.51
CA ALA A 316 14.61 0.37 7.90
C ALA A 316 13.84 -0.46 8.92
N VAL A 317 12.51 -0.40 8.86
CA VAL A 317 11.59 -1.17 9.70
C VAL A 317 10.80 -2.12 8.80
N ALA A 318 11.10 -3.42 8.87
CA ALA A 318 10.33 -4.43 8.15
C ALA A 318 8.92 -4.57 8.75
N LEU A 319 7.90 -4.27 7.95
CA LEU A 319 6.50 -4.31 8.37
C LEU A 319 5.85 -5.68 8.12
N THR A 320 6.35 -6.46 7.15
CA THR A 320 5.97 -7.86 6.93
C THR A 320 7.14 -8.80 7.19
N GLN A 321 6.85 -10.09 7.34
CA GLN A 321 7.83 -11.16 7.48
C GLN A 321 7.60 -12.21 6.40
N ASP A 322 8.69 -12.69 5.82
CA ASP A 322 8.69 -13.67 4.74
C ASP A 322 8.11 -15.02 5.17
N HIS A 323 7.22 -15.57 4.35
CA HIS A 323 6.68 -16.92 4.50
C HIS A 323 7.64 -17.96 3.91
N LYS A 324 8.81 -18.15 4.55
CA LYS A 324 9.77 -19.21 4.20
C LYS A 324 9.45 -20.50 4.98
N PRO A 325 9.60 -21.71 4.39
CA PRO A 325 9.20 -23.00 5.00
C PRO A 325 9.85 -23.35 6.34
N ASN A 326 11.02 -22.77 6.64
CA ASN A 326 11.73 -22.95 7.90
C ASN A 326 11.26 -22.01 9.03
N ARG A 327 10.34 -21.06 8.77
CA ARG A 327 9.72 -20.25 9.84
C ARG A 327 8.96 -21.20 10.80
N PRO A 328 9.12 -21.10 12.14
CA PRO A 328 8.69 -22.18 13.05
C PRO A 328 7.20 -22.54 13.00
N ASP A 329 6.35 -21.53 12.87
CA ASP A 329 4.89 -21.63 12.76
C ASP A 329 4.45 -22.21 11.40
N GLU A 330 5.05 -21.73 10.31
CA GLU A 330 4.84 -22.23 8.95
C GLU A 330 5.28 -23.70 8.83
N SER A 331 6.44 -24.03 9.42
CA SER A 331 6.95 -25.39 9.51
C SER A 331 5.99 -26.32 10.25
N ALA A 332 5.40 -25.84 11.34
CA ALA A 332 4.40 -26.59 12.08
C ALA A 332 3.09 -26.73 11.28
N ARG A 333 2.66 -25.71 10.52
CA ARG A 333 1.48 -25.78 9.64
C ARG A 333 1.67 -26.78 8.51
N ILE A 334 2.80 -26.73 7.79
CA ILE A 334 3.16 -27.66 6.71
C ILE A 334 3.11 -29.11 7.20
N LYS A 335 3.72 -29.38 8.37
CA LYS A 335 3.72 -30.72 8.99
C LYS A 335 2.33 -31.17 9.41
N ARG A 336 1.51 -30.29 10.01
CA ARG A 336 0.10 -30.60 10.34
C ARG A 336 -0.75 -30.91 9.10
N ALA A 337 -0.46 -30.28 7.97
CA ALA A 337 -1.11 -30.59 6.68
C ALA A 337 -0.59 -31.87 6.00
N GLY A 338 0.32 -32.62 6.65
CA GLY A 338 0.94 -33.84 6.13
C GLY A 338 2.08 -33.62 5.13
N GLY A 339 2.45 -32.36 4.87
CA GLY A 339 3.63 -32.04 4.06
C GLY A 339 4.94 -32.19 4.84
N TYR A 340 6.04 -32.13 4.12
CA TYR A 340 7.38 -32.09 4.72
C TYR A 340 8.22 -30.96 4.12
N ILE A 341 9.35 -30.68 4.75
CA ILE A 341 10.30 -29.65 4.30
C ILE A 341 11.59 -30.36 3.92
N GLY A 342 11.89 -30.35 2.62
CA GLY A 342 13.18 -30.78 2.10
C GLY A 342 14.16 -29.62 2.07
N THR A 343 15.45 -29.92 1.86
CA THR A 343 16.46 -28.91 1.57
C THR A 343 17.05 -29.20 0.19
N VAL A 344 16.96 -28.25 -0.74
CA VAL A 344 17.48 -28.38 -2.11
C VAL A 344 18.44 -27.23 -2.36
N GLY A 345 19.72 -27.55 -2.59
CA GLY A 345 20.76 -26.53 -2.76
C GLY A 345 20.97 -25.64 -1.53
N GLY A 346 20.72 -26.16 -0.33
CA GLY A 346 20.74 -25.38 0.93
C GLY A 346 19.45 -24.61 1.24
N ILE A 347 18.54 -24.47 0.26
CA ILE A 347 17.28 -23.73 0.42
C ILE A 347 16.18 -24.67 0.96
N PRO A 348 15.50 -24.32 2.08
CA PRO A 348 14.32 -25.06 2.55
C PRO A 348 13.18 -24.98 1.54
N ARG A 349 12.55 -26.12 1.22
CA ARG A 349 11.43 -26.18 0.28
C ARG A 349 10.27 -27.03 0.80
N VAL A 350 9.04 -26.58 0.51
CA VAL A 350 7.81 -27.35 0.78
C VAL A 350 7.71 -28.52 -0.20
N CYS A 351 7.35 -29.68 0.33
CA CYS A 351 7.10 -30.90 -0.43
C CYS A 351 5.75 -31.51 -0.03
N SER A 352 4.99 -32.05 -1.00
CA SER A 352 3.72 -32.74 -0.72
C SER A 352 3.94 -34.15 -0.14
N ALA A 353 2.97 -34.64 0.63
CA ALA A 353 2.98 -35.99 1.20
C ALA A 353 3.19 -37.10 0.14
N ALA A 354 2.62 -36.93 -1.06
CA ALA A 354 2.79 -37.87 -2.17
C ALA A 354 4.26 -37.97 -2.63
N GLY A 355 5.03 -36.88 -2.54
CA GLY A 355 6.48 -36.87 -2.79
C GLY A 355 7.33 -37.49 -1.68
N ALA A 356 6.74 -37.85 -0.52
CA ALA A 356 7.47 -38.41 0.62
C ALA A 356 7.68 -39.94 0.53
N GLY A 357 7.15 -40.59 -0.50
CA GLY A 357 7.18 -42.06 -0.63
C GLY A 357 6.89 -42.60 -2.04
N VAL A 358 6.38 -41.79 -2.97
CA VAL A 358 6.48 -42.15 -4.39
C VAL A 358 7.95 -42.08 -4.79
N SER A 359 8.47 -43.21 -5.26
CA SER A 359 9.79 -43.36 -5.86
C SER A 359 10.10 -42.21 -6.82
N MET A 360 11.40 -41.89 -7.02
CA MET A 360 11.90 -41.02 -8.09
C MET A 360 11.65 -41.67 -9.48
N SER A 361 10.38 -41.87 -9.81
CA SER A 361 9.89 -42.23 -11.13
C SER A 361 10.11 -41.02 -12.02
N SER A 362 10.83 -41.21 -13.12
CA SER A 362 11.24 -40.16 -14.05
C SER A 362 10.09 -39.37 -14.71
N ASN A 363 8.84 -39.77 -14.46
CA ASN A 363 7.63 -39.15 -15.02
C ASN A 363 6.79 -38.35 -13.99
N THR A 364 7.17 -38.27 -12.71
CA THR A 364 6.40 -37.51 -11.70
C THR A 364 7.10 -36.19 -11.36
N LYS A 365 6.60 -35.08 -11.91
CA LYS A 365 7.13 -33.72 -11.69
C LYS A 365 6.85 -33.28 -10.25
N THR A 366 7.76 -33.56 -9.32
CA THR A 366 7.64 -33.12 -7.91
C THR A 366 7.77 -31.60 -7.82
N THR A 367 6.71 -30.92 -7.37
CA THR A 367 6.70 -29.48 -7.09
C THR A 367 7.43 -29.20 -5.78
N TYR A 368 8.41 -28.29 -5.79
CA TYR A 368 9.18 -27.86 -4.62
C TYR A 368 9.23 -26.33 -4.52
N LEU A 369 8.53 -25.72 -3.55
CA LEU A 369 8.51 -24.25 -3.40
C LEU A 369 9.42 -23.76 -2.27
N SER A 370 10.15 -22.67 -2.52
CA SER A 370 10.92 -21.89 -1.52
C SER A 370 10.03 -21.03 -0.62
N VAL A 371 8.74 -20.88 -0.94
CA VAL A 371 7.70 -20.22 -0.14
C VAL A 371 6.79 -21.23 0.55
N SER A 372 6.28 -20.88 1.72
CA SER A 372 5.25 -21.63 2.44
C SER A 372 3.83 -21.10 2.21
N ARG A 373 3.65 -19.88 1.72
CA ARG A 373 2.33 -19.33 1.31
C ARG A 373 2.43 -18.74 -0.09
N ALA A 374 1.42 -19.04 -0.91
CA ALA A 374 1.33 -18.60 -2.30
C ALA A 374 -0.13 -18.71 -2.79
N PHE A 375 -0.48 -17.92 -3.79
CA PHE A 375 -1.63 -18.13 -4.67
C PHE A 375 -1.30 -19.19 -5.73
N GLY A 376 -2.31 -19.90 -6.24
CA GLY A 376 -2.09 -20.96 -7.23
C GLY A 376 -1.54 -22.23 -6.61
N ASP A 377 -0.52 -22.85 -7.20
CA ASP A 377 0.16 -24.04 -6.67
C ASP A 377 -0.79 -25.21 -6.32
N ARG A 378 -1.75 -25.48 -7.21
CA ARG A 378 -2.86 -26.42 -6.97
C ARG A 378 -2.41 -27.80 -6.47
N SER A 379 -1.24 -28.29 -6.93
CA SER A 379 -0.66 -29.58 -6.51
C SER A 379 -0.19 -29.63 -5.04
N LEU A 380 -0.01 -28.48 -4.40
CA LEU A 380 0.37 -28.33 -2.98
C LEU A 380 -0.80 -27.85 -2.10
N LYS A 381 -2.01 -27.72 -2.69
CA LYS A 381 -3.26 -27.35 -2.01
C LYS A 381 -4.31 -28.46 -2.02
N VAL A 382 -4.32 -29.31 -3.06
CA VAL A 382 -5.33 -30.36 -3.27
C VAL A 382 -4.65 -31.72 -3.38
N PRO A 383 -4.99 -32.73 -2.55
CA PRO A 383 -6.05 -32.73 -1.52
C PRO A 383 -5.62 -32.10 -0.18
N SER A 384 -4.32 -31.88 0.04
CA SER A 384 -3.77 -31.38 1.31
C SER A 384 -3.32 -29.93 1.16
N ASN A 385 -3.80 -29.05 2.04
CA ASN A 385 -3.50 -27.61 2.04
C ASN A 385 -2.12 -27.32 2.68
N VAL A 386 -1.05 -27.81 2.04
CA VAL A 386 0.33 -27.71 2.56
C VAL A 386 0.87 -26.29 2.39
N VAL A 387 0.62 -25.70 1.22
CA VAL A 387 0.75 -24.26 0.94
C VAL A 387 -0.64 -23.63 1.09
N CYS A 388 -0.73 -22.38 1.53
CA CYS A 388 -2.01 -21.66 1.62
C CYS A 388 -1.89 -20.23 1.07
N ALA A 389 -3.03 -19.63 0.69
CA ALA A 389 -3.13 -18.23 0.27
C ALA A 389 -3.71 -17.31 1.37
N GLU A 390 -3.69 -17.75 2.62
CA GLU A 390 -4.18 -16.95 3.76
C GLU A 390 -3.11 -15.90 4.16
N PRO A 391 -3.41 -14.59 4.06
CA PRO A 391 -2.43 -13.55 4.30
C PRO A 391 -2.16 -13.34 5.79
N GLU A 392 -0.94 -12.90 6.10
CA GLU A 392 -0.71 -12.19 7.37
C GLU A 392 -1.07 -10.73 7.17
N VAL A 393 -2.05 -10.26 7.96
CA VAL A 393 -2.56 -8.90 7.87
C VAL A 393 -2.11 -8.07 9.07
N ARG A 394 -1.53 -6.91 8.81
CA ARG A 394 -1.19 -5.89 9.80
C ARG A 394 -1.91 -4.58 9.47
N VAL A 395 -2.32 -3.86 10.50
CA VAL A 395 -2.72 -2.45 10.41
C VAL A 395 -1.67 -1.65 11.17
N VAL A 396 -1.10 -0.66 10.51
CA VAL A 396 0.00 0.17 11.03
C VAL A 396 -0.43 1.63 10.98
N ASP A 397 -0.20 2.34 12.08
CA ASP A 397 -0.36 3.78 12.14
C ASP A 397 0.88 4.44 11.51
N ILE A 398 0.67 5.33 10.54
CA ILE A 398 1.75 6.13 9.97
C ILE A 398 2.03 7.30 10.92
N ASP A 399 3.28 7.43 11.35
CA ASP A 399 3.71 8.46 12.28
C ASP A 399 4.52 9.58 11.61
N ALA A 400 4.79 10.65 12.36
CA ALA A 400 5.54 11.80 11.86
C ALA A 400 7.02 11.48 11.53
N ALA A 401 7.55 10.33 11.95
CA ALA A 401 8.92 9.89 11.65
C ALA A 401 8.99 8.93 10.45
N ASP A 402 7.86 8.39 9.99
CA ASP A 402 7.76 7.63 8.74
C ASP A 402 7.89 8.58 7.54
N THR A 403 8.83 8.30 6.64
CA THR A 403 9.04 9.11 5.43
C THR A 403 8.57 8.41 4.16
N PHE A 404 8.70 7.08 4.09
CA PHE A 404 8.25 6.31 2.93
C PHE A 404 8.16 4.80 3.16
N LEU A 405 7.40 4.14 2.29
CA LEU A 405 7.23 2.69 2.20
C LEU A 405 7.88 2.14 0.93
N VAL A 406 8.53 0.98 1.02
CA VAL A 406 9.01 0.20 -0.12
C VAL A 406 8.41 -1.20 -0.08
N LEU A 407 7.89 -1.68 -1.21
CA LEU A 407 7.48 -3.06 -1.44
C LEU A 407 8.42 -3.66 -2.49
N ALA A 408 9.00 -4.85 -2.28
CA ALA A 408 9.81 -5.51 -3.31
C ALA A 408 9.69 -7.05 -3.28
N CYS A 409 10.02 -7.70 -4.39
CA CYS A 409 10.17 -9.16 -4.52
C CYS A 409 11.49 -9.66 -3.91
N ASP A 410 11.66 -10.99 -3.80
CA ASP A 410 12.85 -11.55 -3.14
C ASP A 410 14.14 -11.29 -3.92
N GLY A 411 14.07 -11.13 -5.24
CA GLY A 411 15.19 -10.72 -6.10
C GLY A 411 15.88 -9.40 -5.69
N ILE A 412 15.18 -8.52 -4.94
CA ILE A 412 15.79 -7.35 -4.29
C ILE A 412 16.35 -7.73 -2.90
N TRP A 413 15.55 -8.40 -2.06
CA TRP A 413 15.87 -8.66 -0.65
C TRP A 413 16.92 -9.76 -0.40
N ASP A 414 17.16 -10.64 -1.38
CA ASP A 414 18.19 -11.69 -1.30
C ASP A 414 19.61 -11.14 -1.48
N VAL A 415 19.76 -9.93 -2.05
CA VAL A 415 21.08 -9.31 -2.30
C VAL A 415 21.27 -7.94 -1.67
N LEU A 416 20.19 -7.22 -1.32
CA LEU A 416 20.25 -5.93 -0.62
C LEU A 416 19.68 -6.06 0.79
N THR A 417 20.32 -5.43 1.78
CA THR A 417 19.72 -5.34 3.11
C THR A 417 18.54 -4.36 3.10
N ASN A 418 17.63 -4.50 4.07
CA ASN A 418 16.53 -3.55 4.25
C ASN A 418 17.04 -2.09 4.36
N GLN A 419 18.23 -1.88 4.95
CA GLN A 419 18.81 -0.55 5.11
C GLN A 419 19.47 -0.01 3.84
N ASP A 420 20.04 -0.87 2.97
CA ASP A 420 20.56 -0.43 1.67
C ASP A 420 19.44 0.19 0.82
N VAL A 421 18.27 -0.47 0.81
CA VAL A 421 17.08 -0.02 0.09
C VAL A 421 16.54 1.29 0.66
N VAL A 422 16.49 1.43 1.99
CA VAL A 422 16.08 2.68 2.65
C VAL A 422 17.09 3.82 2.43
N ASP A 423 18.39 3.54 2.45
CA ASP A 423 19.38 4.58 2.20
C ASP A 423 19.29 5.12 0.75
N ILE A 424 19.03 4.25 -0.24
CA ILE A 424 18.78 4.64 -1.64
C ILE A 424 17.47 5.44 -1.78
N GLY A 425 16.43 5.05 -1.03
CA GLY A 425 15.15 5.77 -0.98
C GLY A 425 15.29 7.19 -0.42
N LEU A 426 16.07 7.37 0.65
CA LEU A 426 16.40 8.69 1.22
C LEU A 426 17.23 9.54 0.24
N GLU A 427 18.23 8.95 -0.42
CA GLU A 427 19.09 9.62 -1.41
C GLU A 427 18.29 10.20 -2.59
N ASN A 428 17.17 9.56 -2.93
CA ASN A 428 16.33 9.90 -4.08
C ASN A 428 14.93 10.40 -3.66
N PHE A 429 14.77 10.88 -2.43
CA PHE A 429 13.48 11.36 -1.91
C PHE A 429 12.88 12.45 -2.82
N GLY A 430 11.56 12.44 -2.99
CA GLY A 430 10.85 13.27 -3.98
C GLY A 430 10.80 12.69 -5.41
N HIS A 431 11.75 11.81 -5.78
CA HIS A 431 11.83 11.19 -7.11
C HIS A 431 11.63 9.65 -7.06
N PRO A 432 10.41 9.15 -6.81
CA PRO A 432 10.18 7.74 -6.46
C PRO A 432 10.48 6.75 -7.59
N LYS A 433 10.33 7.16 -8.87
CA LYS A 433 10.76 6.34 -10.02
C LYS A 433 12.29 6.17 -10.05
N LYS A 434 13.04 7.27 -9.89
CA LYS A 434 14.51 7.26 -9.81
C LYS A 434 15.01 6.41 -8.63
N ALA A 435 14.30 6.44 -7.50
CA ALA A 435 14.58 5.57 -6.35
C ALA A 435 14.38 4.08 -6.69
N ALA A 436 13.26 3.72 -7.34
CA ALA A 436 12.99 2.36 -7.81
C ALA A 436 14.09 1.86 -8.77
N ASP A 437 14.50 2.70 -9.72
CA ASP A 437 15.54 2.39 -10.71
C ASP A 437 16.91 2.18 -10.05
N ALA A 438 17.25 3.03 -9.08
CA ALA A 438 18.48 2.90 -8.31
C ALA A 438 18.50 1.60 -7.47
N ILE A 439 17.36 1.20 -6.88
CA ILE A 439 17.23 -0.06 -6.14
C ILE A 439 17.41 -1.27 -7.07
N VAL A 440 16.70 -1.32 -8.21
CA VAL A 440 16.82 -2.42 -9.19
C VAL A 440 18.25 -2.51 -9.74
N LYS A 441 18.84 -1.37 -10.13
CA LYS A 441 20.23 -1.30 -10.62
C LYS A 441 21.23 -1.77 -9.56
N LYS A 442 21.03 -1.42 -8.28
CA LYS A 442 21.86 -1.88 -7.17
C LYS A 442 21.74 -3.39 -6.97
N ALA A 443 20.53 -3.95 -6.97
CA ALA A 443 20.30 -5.39 -6.83
C ALA A 443 20.92 -6.19 -7.99
N TYR A 444 20.79 -5.71 -9.22
CA TYR A 444 21.46 -6.32 -10.38
C TYR A 444 23.00 -6.27 -10.26
N THR A 445 23.54 -5.13 -9.84
CA THR A 445 25.00 -4.97 -9.62
C THR A 445 25.50 -5.88 -8.49
N ALA A 446 24.66 -6.17 -7.50
CA ALA A 446 24.90 -7.16 -6.44
C ALA A 446 24.70 -8.63 -6.90
N GLN A 447 24.58 -8.88 -8.22
CA GLN A 447 24.47 -10.19 -8.85
C GLN A 447 23.21 -10.99 -8.47
N SER A 448 22.09 -10.31 -8.26
CA SER A 448 20.79 -10.99 -8.17
C SER A 448 20.51 -11.81 -9.44
N LYS A 449 19.90 -12.98 -9.26
CA LYS A 449 19.62 -13.95 -10.31
C LYS A 449 18.13 -14.09 -10.62
N ASP A 450 17.31 -13.29 -9.96
CA ASP A 450 15.86 -13.34 -10.08
C ASP A 450 15.31 -12.16 -10.90
N ASN A 451 13.99 -12.08 -11.03
CA ASN A 451 13.28 -10.88 -11.45
C ASN A 451 13.44 -9.79 -10.37
N LEU A 452 13.45 -8.54 -10.80
CA LEU A 452 13.79 -7.39 -9.96
C LEU A 452 12.66 -6.38 -10.02
N SER A 453 11.77 -6.45 -9.03
CA SER A 453 10.58 -5.61 -8.94
C SER A 453 10.47 -4.89 -7.61
N VAL A 454 10.19 -3.59 -7.67
CA VAL A 454 10.06 -2.70 -6.51
C VAL A 454 8.99 -1.63 -6.75
N VAL A 455 8.29 -1.27 -5.69
CA VAL A 455 7.38 -0.12 -5.61
C VAL A 455 7.84 0.76 -4.46
N VAL A 456 8.15 2.03 -4.74
CA VAL A 456 8.56 3.05 -3.77
C VAL A 456 7.42 4.05 -3.63
N ILE A 457 7.02 4.36 -2.39
CA ILE A 457 5.89 5.23 -2.05
C ILE A 457 6.35 6.24 -1.01
N PHE A 458 6.68 7.45 -1.47
CA PHE A 458 7.06 8.58 -0.63
C PHE A 458 5.85 9.32 -0.08
N PHE A 459 5.98 9.80 1.15
CA PHE A 459 4.96 10.62 1.80
C PHE A 459 5.29 12.10 1.54
N GLY A 460 4.59 12.73 0.59
CA GLY A 460 4.91 14.09 0.12
C GLY A 460 4.85 15.17 1.21
N TRP A 461 4.13 14.93 2.30
CA TRP A 461 4.11 15.79 3.49
C TRP A 461 5.37 15.67 4.38
N GLN A 462 6.32 14.79 4.05
CA GLN A 462 7.50 14.48 4.89
C GLN A 462 8.84 15.02 4.35
N THR A 463 8.81 16.03 3.46
CA THR A 463 10.02 16.56 2.80
C THR A 463 11.10 17.03 3.78
N GLU A 464 10.75 17.82 4.80
CA GLU A 464 11.71 18.29 5.82
C GLU A 464 12.26 17.12 6.66
N THR A 465 11.37 16.21 7.07
CA THR A 465 11.70 15.00 7.82
C THR A 465 12.69 14.11 7.04
N ALA A 466 12.47 13.91 5.74
CA ALA A 466 13.33 13.12 4.88
C ALA A 466 14.71 13.75 4.69
N ALA A 467 14.78 15.07 4.49
CA ALA A 467 16.05 15.81 4.39
C ALA A 467 16.88 15.72 5.69
N ALA A 468 16.23 15.85 6.85
CA ALA A 468 16.87 15.69 8.15
C ALA A 468 17.37 14.24 8.37
N GLN A 469 16.56 13.24 8.01
CA GLN A 469 16.92 11.82 8.10
C GLN A 469 18.11 11.48 7.17
N TRP A 470 18.12 11.98 5.94
CA TRP A 470 19.25 11.80 5.02
C TRP A 470 20.55 12.41 5.56
N THR A 471 20.49 13.64 6.07
CA THR A 471 21.64 14.33 6.67
C THR A 471 22.21 13.53 7.85
N ALA A 472 21.34 13.02 8.73
CA ALA A 472 21.76 12.15 9.84
C ALA A 472 22.41 10.84 9.36
N ARG A 473 21.82 10.18 8.35
CA ARG A 473 22.37 8.94 7.77
C ARG A 473 23.74 9.14 7.10
N GLN A 474 23.96 10.28 6.46
CA GLN A 474 25.27 10.64 5.91
C GLN A 474 26.31 10.84 7.02
N ALA A 475 25.96 11.53 8.11
CA ALA A 475 26.84 11.69 9.27
C ALA A 475 27.18 10.34 9.93
N GLU A 476 26.18 9.45 10.14
CA GLU A 476 26.39 8.09 10.65
C GLU A 476 27.36 7.28 9.76
N ARG A 477 27.23 7.38 8.43
CA ARG A 477 28.11 6.71 7.46
C ARG A 477 29.55 7.22 7.51
N VAL A 478 29.76 8.54 7.59
CA VAL A 478 31.11 9.14 7.72
C VAL A 478 31.78 8.71 9.03
N LEU A 479 31.04 8.69 10.14
CA LEU A 479 31.53 8.21 11.43
C LEU A 479 31.92 6.73 11.38
N ALA A 480 31.08 5.88 10.79
CA ALA A 480 31.36 4.45 10.63
C ALA A 480 32.54 4.14 9.69
N ALA A 481 32.81 5.00 8.70
CA ALA A 481 33.94 4.90 7.79
C ALA A 481 35.26 5.43 8.38
N THR A 482 35.21 6.17 9.50
CA THR A 482 36.40 6.73 10.14
C THR A 482 37.14 5.64 10.95
N PRO A 483 38.43 5.36 10.71
CA PRO A 483 39.16 4.34 11.45
C PRO A 483 39.23 4.67 12.94
N SER A 484 38.85 3.72 13.80
CA SER A 484 39.02 3.84 15.25
C SER A 484 40.49 4.02 15.61
N THR A 485 40.86 5.23 16.05
CA THR A 485 42.13 5.49 16.72
C THR A 485 42.12 4.80 18.08
N LYS A 486 42.62 3.55 18.12
CA LYS A 486 42.94 2.91 19.40
C LYS A 486 43.90 3.81 20.17
N ALA A 487 43.58 4.06 21.44
CA ALA A 487 44.47 4.76 22.36
C ALA A 487 45.85 4.07 22.38
N PRO A 488 46.95 4.81 22.54
CA PRO A 488 48.28 4.21 22.61
C PRO A 488 48.33 3.23 23.79
N VAL A 489 48.76 2.00 23.51
CA VAL A 489 49.07 1.02 24.55
C VAL A 489 50.19 1.61 25.40
N ALA A 490 49.95 1.78 26.70
CA ALA A 490 50.99 2.17 27.63
C ALA A 490 52.08 1.09 27.60
N LEU A 491 53.33 1.50 27.36
CA LEU A 491 54.49 0.63 27.57
C LEU A 491 54.60 0.40 29.08
N GLU A 492 54.25 -0.79 29.54
CA GLU A 492 54.61 -1.22 30.89
C GLU A 492 56.14 -1.35 30.95
N GLU A 493 56.75 -0.71 31.96
CA GLU A 493 58.18 -0.84 32.21
C GLU A 493 58.48 -2.28 32.64
N GLU A 494 59.34 -2.98 31.89
CA GLU A 494 59.84 -4.28 32.35
C GLU A 494 60.71 -4.08 33.61
N ALA A 495 60.16 -4.44 34.76
CA ALA A 495 60.91 -4.57 35.99
C ALA A 495 61.92 -5.72 35.84
N GLY A 496 63.20 -5.37 35.80
CA GLY A 496 64.28 -6.34 35.61
C GLY A 496 64.34 -7.37 36.74
N LEU A 497 64.40 -8.66 36.37
CA LEU A 497 64.84 -9.70 37.30
C LEU A 497 66.36 -9.62 37.49
N ASP A 498 66.77 -9.19 38.69
CA ASP A 498 68.12 -9.40 39.18
C ASP A 498 68.37 -10.91 39.38
N MET A 499 69.42 -11.43 38.74
CA MET A 499 69.79 -12.85 38.76
C MET A 499 71.00 -13.15 39.67
N PHE A 500 71.35 -12.23 40.59
CA PHE A 500 72.47 -12.41 41.53
C PHE A 500 72.13 -12.00 42.99
N SER A 501 71.22 -12.74 43.64
CA SER A 501 71.23 -12.81 45.12
C SER A 501 70.93 -14.22 45.67
N MET A 502 72.02 -14.85 46.16
CA MET A 502 72.16 -16.00 47.08
C MET A 502 71.18 -17.19 46.98
#